data_AF-A0A2P6VZJ8-F1
#
_entry.id   AF-A0A2P6VZJ8-F1
#
_cell.length_a   1.000
_cell.length_b   1.000
_cell.length_c   1.000
_cell.angle_alpha   90.00
_cell.angle_beta   90.00
_cell.angle_gamma   90.00
#
_symmetry.space_group_name_H-M   'P 1'
#
loop_
_entity.id
_entity.type
_entity.pdbx_description
1 polymer ?
#
loop_
_entity_poly.entity_id
_entity_poly.type
_entity_poly.pdbx_seq_one_letter_code
_entity_poly.pdbx_strand_id
1 'polypeptide(L)'
;MRLVVDTNILFAGILRDGTTRGLLIDSPLGLLAPERMLAEIRRNADAIAERSGLSIDGVELLLALLTEDIEVVPRETFEEQLPEAKRRIGDQDPGDVPFLALAIAQPCEGIWTQNAQDFENGGIESGRPSALSSGSSGIDSRAPESTVAKLADPASSEPVGSRTTRSNPKTSH
;
A
#
# COMPACT_ATOMS: atom_id res chain seq x y z
N MET A 1 10.90 -12.00 17.82
CA MET A 1 11.34 -10.61 17.57
C MET A 1 10.10 -9.79 17.20
N ARG A 2 10.00 -8.54 17.66
CA ARG A 2 8.86 -7.65 17.37
C ARG A 2 9.33 -6.38 16.67
N LEU A 3 8.52 -5.84 15.76
CA LEU A 3 8.77 -4.57 15.08
C LEU A 3 7.54 -3.67 15.17
N VAL A 4 7.76 -2.37 15.30
CA VAL A 4 6.71 -1.36 15.13
C VAL A 4 6.58 -1.04 13.64
N VAL A 5 5.41 -1.22 13.08
CA VAL A 5 5.10 -0.96 11.67
C VAL A 5 4.66 0.49 11.51
N ASP A 6 5.36 1.20 10.65
CA ASP A 6 5.02 2.56 10.22
C ASP A 6 3.85 2.54 9.20
N THR A 7 3.03 3.60 9.16
CA THR A 7 1.98 3.79 8.16
C THR A 7 2.51 3.63 6.73
N ASN A 8 3.74 4.08 6.44
CA ASN A 8 4.32 4.00 5.08
C ASN A 8 4.48 2.56 4.57
N ILE A 9 4.68 1.59 5.46
CA ILE A 9 4.77 0.17 5.12
C ILE A 9 3.40 -0.34 4.68
N LEU A 10 2.36 0.04 5.42
CA LEU A 10 0.99 -0.33 5.09
C LEU A 10 0.54 0.30 3.76
N PHE A 11 0.86 1.58 3.52
CA PHE A 11 0.65 2.21 2.22
C PHE A 11 1.33 1.43 1.09
N ALA A 12 2.59 1.02 1.26
CA ALA A 12 3.29 0.25 0.24
C ALA A 12 2.66 -1.13 0.01
N GLY A 13 2.22 -1.80 1.08
CA GLY A 13 1.47 -3.06 0.98
C GLY A 13 0.14 -2.91 0.24
N ILE A 14 -0.57 -1.79 0.40
CA ILE A 14 -1.81 -1.53 -0.34
C ILE A 14 -1.52 -1.21 -1.81
N LEU A 15 -0.57 -0.30 -2.06
CA LEU A 15 -0.31 0.22 -3.41
C LEU A 15 0.39 -0.77 -4.34
N ARG A 16 1.14 -1.74 -3.81
CA ARG A 16 1.91 -2.69 -4.62
C ARG A 16 1.75 -4.10 -4.10
N ASP A 17 1.56 -5.02 -5.01
CA ASP A 17 1.75 -6.43 -4.72
C ASP A 17 3.26 -6.74 -4.68
N GLY A 18 3.70 -7.49 -3.69
CA GLY A 18 5.13 -7.79 -3.52
C GLY A 18 5.53 -8.15 -2.10
N THR A 19 6.83 -8.17 -1.84
CA THR A 19 7.41 -8.70 -0.60
C THR A 19 6.89 -8.00 0.65
N THR A 20 6.70 -6.68 0.63
CA THR A 20 6.12 -5.93 1.76
C THR A 20 4.71 -6.42 2.09
N ARG A 21 3.86 -6.59 1.08
CA ARG A 21 2.50 -7.11 1.26
C ARG A 21 2.53 -8.53 1.82
N GLY A 22 3.35 -9.41 1.25
CA GLY A 22 3.50 -10.78 1.73
C GLY A 22 3.92 -10.85 3.19
N LEU A 23 4.87 -10.01 3.62
CA LEU A 23 5.35 -9.96 5.00
C LEU A 23 4.36 -9.34 6.00
N LEU A 24 3.38 -8.56 5.53
CA LEU A 24 2.28 -8.05 6.34
C LEU A 24 1.18 -9.11 6.52
N ILE A 25 0.98 -9.99 5.53
CA ILE A 25 -0.04 -11.03 5.53
C ILE A 25 0.39 -12.28 6.30
N ASP A 26 1.66 -12.68 6.18
CA ASP A 26 2.20 -13.89 6.82
C ASP A 26 3.57 -13.54 7.42
N SER A 27 3.55 -12.82 8.53
CA SER A 27 4.77 -12.32 9.14
C SER A 27 5.38 -13.36 10.09
N PRO A 28 6.67 -13.72 9.94
CA PRO A 28 7.36 -14.52 10.95
C PRO A 28 7.73 -13.69 12.20
N LEU A 29 7.37 -12.40 12.24
CA LEU A 29 7.67 -11.44 13.30
C LEU A 29 6.39 -11.01 14.00
N GLY A 30 6.47 -10.64 15.28
CA GLY A 30 5.37 -9.95 15.93
C GLY A 30 5.30 -8.50 15.47
N LEU A 31 4.18 -8.08 14.89
CA LEU A 31 4.01 -6.72 14.39
C LEU A 31 3.18 -5.88 15.37
N LEU A 32 3.62 -4.65 15.60
CA LEU A 32 2.99 -3.67 16.46
C LEU A 32 2.68 -2.42 15.67
N ALA A 33 1.57 -1.74 15.94
CA ALA A 33 1.37 -0.38 15.42
C ALA A 33 0.53 0.45 16.39
N PRO A 34 0.76 1.78 16.48
CA PRO A 34 -0.14 2.64 17.22
C PRO A 34 -1.51 2.69 16.52
N GLU A 35 -2.61 2.76 17.28
CA GLU A 35 -3.97 2.92 16.75
C GLU A 35 -4.13 4.06 15.72
N ARG A 36 -3.28 5.09 15.84
CA ARG A 36 -3.23 6.23 14.93
C ARG A 36 -2.97 5.83 13.48
N MET A 37 -2.21 4.77 13.24
CA MET A 37 -1.87 4.27 11.90
C MET A 37 -3.14 4.01 11.08
N LEU A 38 -4.12 3.32 11.68
CA LEU A 38 -5.38 3.01 11.00
C LEU A 38 -6.19 4.28 10.68
N ALA A 39 -6.20 5.24 11.61
CA ALA A 39 -6.90 6.50 11.40
C ALA A 39 -6.28 7.30 10.24
N GLU A 40 -4.95 7.21 10.05
CA GLU A 40 -4.26 7.85 8.94
C GLU A 40 -4.58 7.21 7.59
N ILE A 41 -4.60 5.88 7.52
CA ILE A 41 -4.96 5.17 6.30
C ILE A 41 -6.39 5.50 5.88
N ARG A 42 -7.34 5.45 6.82
CA ARG A 42 -8.75 5.78 6.54
C ARG A 42 -8.95 7.22 6.10
N ARG A 43 -8.22 8.19 6.69
CA ARG A 43 -8.24 9.59 6.23
C ARG A 43 -7.75 9.76 4.79
N ASN A 44 -6.91 8.85 4.31
CA ASN A 44 -6.34 8.88 2.96
C ASN A 44 -7.02 7.86 2.02
N ALA A 45 -8.13 7.22 2.42
CA ALA A 45 -8.74 6.12 1.67
C ALA A 45 -9.06 6.48 0.21
N ASP A 46 -9.58 7.68 -0.05
CA ASP A 46 -9.88 8.16 -1.40
C ASP A 46 -8.61 8.24 -2.28
N ALA A 47 -7.55 8.84 -1.75
CA ALA A 47 -6.27 8.95 -2.47
C ALA A 47 -5.60 7.58 -2.66
N ILE A 48 -5.75 6.67 -1.70
CA ILE A 48 -5.28 5.29 -1.81
C ILE A 48 -6.06 4.55 -2.90
N ALA A 49 -7.38 4.66 -2.92
CA ALA A 49 -8.25 4.04 -3.91
C ALA A 49 -7.88 4.51 -5.33
N GLU A 50 -7.74 5.81 -5.53
CA GLU A 50 -7.30 6.40 -6.80
C GLU A 50 -5.94 5.83 -7.26
N ARG A 51 -4.95 5.79 -6.35
CA ARG A 51 -3.58 5.35 -6.67
C ARG A 51 -3.43 3.85 -6.84
N SER A 52 -4.22 3.05 -6.12
CA SER A 52 -4.20 1.59 -6.19
C SER A 52 -5.09 1.02 -7.30
N GLY A 53 -6.06 1.81 -7.79
CA GLY A 53 -7.11 1.34 -8.68
C GLY A 53 -8.18 0.48 -8.00
N LEU A 54 -8.20 0.45 -6.66
CA LEU A 54 -9.21 -0.26 -5.87
C LEU A 54 -10.43 0.65 -5.61
N SER A 55 -11.59 0.05 -5.39
CA SER A 55 -12.71 0.76 -4.77
C SER A 55 -12.42 1.03 -3.29
N ILE A 56 -13.17 1.94 -2.66
CA ILE A 56 -13.09 2.18 -1.22
C ILE A 56 -13.32 0.89 -0.42
N ASP A 57 -14.32 0.10 -0.78
CA ASP A 57 -14.58 -1.21 -0.15
C ASP A 57 -13.41 -2.18 -0.35
N GLY A 58 -12.75 -2.14 -1.51
CA GLY A 58 -11.55 -2.92 -1.79
C GLY A 58 -10.35 -2.49 -0.94
N VAL A 59 -10.19 -1.19 -0.69
CA VAL A 59 -9.17 -0.66 0.23
C VAL A 59 -9.45 -1.12 1.66
N GLU A 60 -10.69 -1.04 2.15
CA GLU A 60 -11.04 -1.49 3.51
C GLU A 60 -10.86 -3.01 3.67
N LEU A 61 -11.23 -3.81 2.67
CA LEU A 61 -11.00 -5.26 2.70
C LEU A 61 -9.50 -5.61 2.73
N LEU A 62 -8.70 -4.96 1.89
CA LEU A 62 -7.26 -5.18 1.89
C LEU A 62 -6.62 -4.68 3.20
N LEU A 63 -7.06 -3.54 3.72
CA LEU A 63 -6.61 -3.04 5.01
C LEU A 63 -6.87 -4.04 6.14
N ALA A 64 -8.07 -4.63 6.18
CA ALA A 64 -8.40 -5.65 7.17
C ALA A 64 -7.45 -6.85 7.08
N LEU A 65 -7.15 -7.33 5.87
CA LEU A 65 -6.20 -8.42 5.64
C LEU A 65 -4.77 -8.06 6.06
N LEU A 66 -4.27 -6.88 5.67
CA LEU A 66 -2.89 -6.47 5.96
C LEU A 66 -2.65 -6.11 7.43
N THR A 67 -3.71 -5.99 8.23
CA THR A 67 -3.63 -5.65 9.64
C THR A 67 -4.03 -6.81 10.55
N GLU A 68 -4.36 -7.97 9.99
CA GLU A 68 -4.79 -9.16 10.74
C GLU A 68 -3.73 -9.62 11.75
N ASP A 69 -2.46 -9.62 11.34
CA ASP A 69 -1.31 -10.00 12.17
C ASP A 69 -0.66 -8.82 12.92
N ILE A 70 -1.20 -7.61 12.80
CA ILE A 70 -0.66 -6.42 13.47
C ILE A 70 -1.41 -6.18 14.79
N GLU A 71 -0.68 -6.23 15.89
CA GLU A 71 -1.20 -5.80 17.18
C GLU A 71 -1.33 -4.27 17.21
N VAL A 72 -2.57 -3.80 17.10
CA VAL A 72 -2.90 -2.38 17.19
C VAL A 72 -2.94 -1.95 18.65
N VAL A 73 -1.97 -1.13 19.05
CA VAL A 73 -1.76 -0.70 20.44
C VAL A 73 -2.46 0.65 20.70
N PRO A 74 -3.35 0.74 21.70
CA PRO A 74 -4.00 1.99 22.09
C PRO A 74 -3.00 2.99 22.66
N ARG A 75 -3.26 4.29 22.44
CA ARG A 75 -2.35 5.38 22.84
C ARG A 75 -2.03 5.38 24.33
N GLU A 76 -2.98 5.00 25.17
CA GLU A 76 -2.87 4.96 26.63
C GLU A 76 -1.73 4.03 27.07
N THR A 77 -1.42 2.99 26.28
CA THR A 77 -0.38 2.00 26.59
C THR A 77 1.04 2.59 26.52
N PHE A 78 1.23 3.67 25.76
CA PHE A 78 2.54 4.29 25.54
C PHE A 78 2.54 5.81 25.77
N GLU A 79 1.49 6.34 26.41
CA GLU A 79 1.32 7.78 26.61
C GLU A 79 2.47 8.40 27.42
N GLU A 80 3.01 7.68 28.40
CA GLU A 80 4.14 8.11 29.22
C GLU A 80 5.41 8.37 28.40
N GLN A 81 5.55 7.72 27.23
CA GLN A 81 6.72 7.86 26.37
C GLN A 81 6.55 8.94 25.29
N LEU A 82 5.34 9.47 25.08
CA LEU A 82 5.09 10.53 24.09
C LEU A 82 5.94 11.79 24.31
N PRO A 83 6.16 12.30 25.56
CA PRO A 83 7.01 13.46 25.76
C PRO A 83 8.47 13.22 25.37
N GLU A 84 8.99 12.02 25.63
CA GLU A 84 10.36 11.65 25.25
C GLU A 84 10.47 11.49 23.73
N ALA A 85 9.57 10.74 23.11
CA ALA A 85 9.54 10.60 21.67
C ALA A 85 9.43 11.96 20.97
N LYS A 86 8.55 12.86 21.46
CA LYS A 86 8.39 14.21 20.93
C LYS A 86 9.68 15.03 21.02
N ARG A 87 10.46 14.92 22.10
CA ARG A 87 11.77 15.58 22.21
C ARG A 87 12.78 15.08 21.17
N ARG A 88 12.70 13.80 20.80
CA ARG A 88 13.67 13.17 19.90
C ARG A 88 13.38 13.40 18.42
N ILE A 89 12.11 13.26 18.01
CA ILE A 89 11.71 13.27 16.58
C ILE A 89 10.66 14.34 16.25
N GLY A 90 10.01 14.93 17.25
CA GLY A 90 8.82 15.75 17.03
C GLY A 90 9.05 17.04 16.25
N ASP A 91 10.28 17.58 16.25
CA ASP A 91 10.65 18.75 15.45
C ASP A 91 10.91 18.39 13.97
N GLN A 92 11.23 17.12 13.69
CA GLN A 92 11.44 16.60 12.34
C GLN A 92 10.11 16.13 11.74
N ASP A 93 9.41 15.23 12.43
CA ASP A 93 8.06 14.80 12.05
C ASP A 93 7.19 14.52 13.31
N PRO A 94 6.20 15.38 13.61
CA PRO A 94 5.23 15.14 14.67
C PRO A 94 4.38 13.86 14.48
N GLY A 95 4.24 13.40 13.23
CA GLY A 95 3.53 12.19 12.84
C GLY A 95 4.21 10.91 13.31
N ASP A 96 5.54 10.92 13.44
CA ASP A 96 6.36 9.76 13.83
C ASP A 96 6.46 9.57 15.34
N VAL A 97 6.10 10.59 16.11
CA VAL A 97 6.12 10.57 17.59
C VAL A 97 5.41 9.34 18.19
N PRO A 98 4.20 8.93 17.76
CA PRO A 98 3.52 7.77 18.30
C PRO A 98 4.22 6.44 18.01
N PHE A 99 4.88 6.32 16.85
CA PHE A 99 5.63 5.11 16.47
C PHE A 99 6.89 4.99 17.32
N LEU A 100 7.62 6.08 17.49
CA LEU A 100 8.79 6.12 18.38
C LEU A 100 8.39 5.89 19.84
N ALA A 101 7.31 6.50 20.32
CA ALA A 101 6.82 6.30 21.69
C ALA A 101 6.45 4.83 21.95
N LEU A 102 5.75 4.19 21.00
CA LEU A 102 5.43 2.76 21.10
C LEU A 102 6.69 1.89 21.11
N ALA A 103 7.67 2.22 20.26
CA ALA A 103 8.94 1.49 20.20
C ALA A 103 9.76 1.63 21.49
N ILE A 104 9.69 2.78 22.17
CA ILE A 104 10.30 2.98 23.50
C ILE A 104 9.54 2.20 24.58
N ALA A 105 8.21 2.15 24.51
CA ALA A 105 7.36 1.56 25.54
C ALA A 105 7.34 0.02 25.53
N GLN A 106 7.65 -0.61 24.39
CA GLN A 106 7.50 -2.05 24.18
C GLN A 106 8.85 -2.71 23.85
N PRO A 107 9.07 -3.97 24.26
CA PRO A 107 10.21 -4.74 23.79
C PRO A 107 10.05 -5.02 22.29
N CYS A 108 10.77 -4.24 21.48
CA CYS A 108 10.84 -4.38 20.03
C CYS A 108 12.28 -4.12 19.55
N GLU A 109 12.61 -4.65 18.38
CA GLU A 109 13.95 -4.52 17.79
C GLU A 109 14.11 -3.21 17.01
N GLY A 110 12.99 -2.54 16.70
CA GLY A 110 13.01 -1.31 15.94
C GLY A 110 11.69 -1.00 15.24
N ILE A 111 11.76 0.01 14.39
CA ILE A 111 10.63 0.46 13.56
C ILE A 111 10.85 0.00 12.13
N TRP A 112 9.89 -0.75 11.59
CA TRP A 112 9.84 -1.08 10.18
C TRP A 112 9.26 0.09 9.41
N THR A 113 10.13 0.77 8.68
CA THR A 113 9.82 1.95 7.89
C THR A 113 10.59 1.94 6.57
N GLN A 114 10.06 2.64 5.55
CA GLN A 114 10.82 3.01 4.35
C GLN A 114 11.60 4.32 4.51
N ASN A 115 11.35 5.04 5.60
CA ASN A 115 11.88 6.35 5.93
C ASN A 115 12.88 6.28 7.09
N ALA A 116 13.90 5.44 6.96
CA ALA A 116 14.87 5.18 8.04
C ALA A 116 15.52 6.47 8.60
N GLN A 117 15.79 7.44 7.71
CA GLN A 117 16.39 8.73 8.07
C GLN A 117 15.56 9.51 9.08
N ASP A 118 14.24 9.30 9.13
CA ASP A 118 13.37 10.00 10.06
C ASP A 118 13.60 9.52 11.51
N PHE A 119 14.04 8.28 11.69
CA PHE A 119 14.24 7.67 13.00
C PHE A 119 15.71 7.60 13.46
N GLU A 120 16.68 7.97 12.61
CA GLU A 120 18.12 7.95 12.94
C GLU A 120 18.45 8.81 14.17
N ASN A 121 17.80 9.98 14.29
CA ASN A 121 17.96 10.87 15.45
C ASN A 121 17.18 10.38 16.70
N GLY A 122 16.28 9.41 16.52
CA GLY A 122 15.42 8.86 17.59
C GLY A 122 16.12 7.85 18.51
N GLY A 123 17.30 7.37 18.12
CA GLY A 123 18.08 6.39 18.90
C GLY A 123 17.50 4.97 18.90
N ILE A 124 16.59 4.66 17.97
CA ILE A 124 16.05 3.32 17.72
C ILE A 124 16.41 2.92 16.28
N GLU A 125 16.94 1.71 16.09
CA GLU A 125 17.30 1.22 14.77
C GLU A 125 16.06 1.08 13.86
N SER A 126 16.21 1.42 12.59
CA SER A 126 15.21 1.09 11.58
C SER A 126 15.34 -0.41 11.25
N GLY A 127 14.39 -1.20 11.76
CA GLY A 127 14.39 -2.64 11.59
C GLY A 127 13.72 -3.03 10.27
N ARG A 128 14.45 -3.61 9.32
CA ARG A 128 13.86 -4.29 8.16
C ARG A 128 13.80 -5.81 8.41
N PRO A 129 12.66 -6.48 8.16
CA PRO A 129 12.62 -7.94 8.14
C PRO A 129 13.75 -8.50 7.28
N SER A 130 14.44 -9.55 7.73
CA SER A 130 15.63 -10.10 7.04
C SER A 130 15.37 -10.52 5.58
N ALA A 131 14.12 -10.86 5.26
CA ALA A 131 13.64 -11.13 3.91
C ALA A 131 13.72 -9.90 2.96
N LEU A 132 13.73 -8.68 3.49
CA LEU A 132 13.89 -7.42 2.76
C LEU A 132 15.33 -6.89 2.75
N SER A 133 16.19 -7.38 3.63
CA SER A 133 17.61 -6.97 3.72
C SER A 133 18.47 -7.62 2.63
N SER A 134 17.97 -8.68 1.99
CA SER A 134 18.64 -9.41 0.91
C SER A 134 18.32 -8.78 -0.46
N GLY A 135 18.69 -7.52 -0.67
CA GLY A 135 18.27 -6.77 -1.86
C GLY A 135 19.19 -5.63 -2.30
N SER A 136 20.46 -5.63 -1.88
CA SER A 136 21.47 -4.68 -2.37
C SER A 136 22.53 -5.39 -3.23
N SER A 137 22.12 -5.86 -4.40
CA SER A 137 22.96 -5.90 -5.61
C SER A 137 22.16 -6.46 -6.78
N GLY A 138 21.85 -5.56 -7.72
CA GLY A 138 21.54 -5.92 -9.11
C GLY A 138 20.13 -6.45 -9.34
N ILE A 139 19.17 -5.53 -9.56
CA ILE A 139 18.14 -5.77 -10.58
C ILE A 139 17.93 -4.53 -11.42
N ASP A 140 18.37 -4.73 -12.66
CA ASP A 140 18.11 -4.07 -13.92
C ASP A 140 16.91 -3.10 -13.98
N SER A 141 17.22 -1.91 -14.47
CA SER A 141 16.29 -0.94 -15.03
C SER A 141 15.54 -1.55 -16.22
N ARG A 142 14.32 -2.04 -15.99
CA ARG A 142 13.32 -2.17 -17.06
C ARG A 142 11.92 -1.92 -16.52
N ALA A 143 11.39 -0.74 -16.84
CA ALA A 143 9.97 -0.47 -16.76
C ALA A 143 9.21 -1.52 -17.61
N PRO A 144 8.00 -1.95 -17.22
CA PRO A 144 7.18 -2.74 -18.12
C PRO A 144 6.72 -1.83 -19.26
N GLU A 145 7.24 -2.09 -20.47
CA GLU A 145 6.68 -1.55 -21.70
C GLU A 145 5.19 -1.91 -21.76
N SER A 146 4.38 -0.93 -22.15
CA SER A 146 2.96 -1.08 -22.36
C SER A 146 2.70 -2.21 -23.36
N THR A 147 2.18 -3.34 -22.90
CA THR A 147 1.48 -4.26 -23.80
C THR A 147 0.04 -3.79 -23.87
N VAL A 148 -0.20 -2.83 -24.78
CA VAL A 148 -1.53 -2.55 -25.31
C VAL A 148 -2.01 -3.86 -25.94
N ALA A 149 -2.90 -4.56 -25.24
CA ALA A 149 -3.67 -5.64 -25.79
C ALA A 149 -4.54 -5.06 -26.92
N LYS A 150 -4.09 -5.36 -28.14
CA LYS A 150 -4.75 -5.11 -29.41
C LYS A 150 -6.15 -5.73 -29.35
N LEU A 151 -7.18 -4.91 -29.10
CA LEU A 151 -8.56 -5.29 -29.41
C LEU A 151 -8.63 -5.53 -30.92
N ALA A 152 -8.70 -6.79 -31.30
CA ALA A 152 -9.08 -7.19 -32.64
C ALA A 152 -10.58 -6.95 -32.78
N ASP A 153 -10.92 -6.07 -33.70
CA ASP A 153 -12.25 -5.84 -34.25
C ASP A 153 -12.49 -6.89 -35.36
N PRO A 154 -13.57 -7.70 -35.31
CA PRO A 154 -13.96 -8.50 -36.46
C PRO A 154 -15.46 -8.30 -36.76
N ALA A 155 -15.80 -7.20 -37.42
CA ALA A 155 -17.10 -7.10 -38.11
C ALA A 155 -17.05 -6.12 -39.29
N SER A 156 -16.41 -6.53 -40.37
CA SER A 156 -16.68 -5.99 -41.72
C SER A 156 -16.38 -7.08 -42.74
N SER A 157 -17.37 -7.93 -42.98
CA SER A 157 -17.45 -8.78 -44.16
C SER A 157 -18.33 -8.05 -45.17
N GLU A 158 -17.72 -7.49 -46.22
CA GLU A 158 -18.46 -7.05 -47.40
C GLU A 158 -19.03 -8.26 -48.16
N PRO A 159 -20.23 -8.16 -48.76
CA PRO A 159 -20.59 -8.99 -49.89
C PRO A 159 -20.37 -8.24 -51.21
N VAL A 160 -19.37 -8.68 -51.98
CA VAL A 160 -19.30 -8.45 -53.43
C VAL A 160 -20.46 -9.17 -54.11
N GLY A 161 -21.20 -8.42 -54.92
CA GLY A 161 -22.57 -8.75 -55.32
C GLY A 161 -22.76 -9.45 -56.67
N SER A 162 -23.98 -9.32 -57.20
CA SER A 162 -24.37 -9.57 -58.59
C SER A 162 -25.78 -9.01 -58.84
N ARG A 163 -25.92 -8.22 -59.91
CA ARG A 163 -27.16 -7.71 -60.55
C ARG A 163 -28.19 -8.84 -60.71
N THR A 164 -29.50 -8.61 -60.84
CA THR A 164 -30.12 -7.89 -61.97
C THR A 164 -31.65 -7.74 -61.77
N THR A 165 -32.19 -6.66 -62.37
CA THR A 165 -33.54 -6.48 -62.96
C THR A 165 -34.79 -6.13 -62.12
N ARG A 166 -35.27 -4.91 -62.42
CA ARG A 166 -36.63 -4.50 -62.88
C ARG A 166 -37.74 -4.16 -61.88
N SER A 167 -38.16 -2.88 -62.01
CA SER A 167 -39.55 -2.39 -62.17
C SER A 167 -40.44 -2.12 -60.93
N ASN A 168 -40.41 -0.86 -60.46
CA ASN A 168 -41.50 0.16 -60.32
C ASN A 168 -42.99 -0.29 -60.19
N PRO A 169 -43.93 0.59 -59.74
CA PRO A 169 -44.15 1.20 -58.41
C PRO A 169 -45.64 1.08 -57.94
N LYS A 170 -46.03 1.86 -56.89
CA LYS A 170 -47.37 2.22 -56.35
C LYS A 170 -47.66 1.57 -54.97
N THR A 171 -48.26 2.22 -53.97
CA THR A 171 -49.14 3.40 -53.90
C THR A 171 -49.23 3.88 -52.44
N SER A 172 -49.51 5.17 -52.25
CA SER A 172 -49.98 5.78 -51.00
C SER A 172 -51.25 5.14 -50.44
N HIS A 173 -51.38 5.13 -49.11
CA HIS A 173 -52.53 5.68 -48.39
C HIS A 173 -52.10 6.18 -47.02
#